data_AF-A0A8H6I346-F1
#
_entry.id   AF-A0A8H6I346-F1
#
_cell.length_a   1.000
_cell.length_b   1.000
_cell.length_c   1.000
_cell.angle_alpha   90.00
_cell.angle_beta   90.00
_cell.angle_gamma   90.00
#
_symmetry.space_group_name_H-M   'P 1'
#
loop_
_entity.id
_entity.type
_entity.pdbx_description
1 polymer ?
#
loop_
_entity_poly.entity_id
_entity_poly.type
_entity_poly.pdbx_seq_one_letter_code
_entity_poly.pdbx_strand_id
1 'polypeptide(L)'
;SKVYDHFLEPVTREEPDGTIRYVFVCRRSPSIEVTRARHDESTSNLNRHIQKCTPSADPEQIRKMQNYVRGVLYDPTAHRVKCVIWIAKKRRPYIIIEDDELCEIFHGLNPDCVDIGRMTVSRDMIEIHALSKVHIAQMLQVSAAHRCKLHIAADGWTSPNVISFIGVTVHF
;
A
#
# COMPACT_ATOMS: atom_id res chain seq x y z
N SER A 1 -31.92 -34.37 4.93
CA SER A 1 -30.57 -33.87 5.26
C SER A 1 -30.56 -32.36 5.09
N LYS A 2 -30.00 -31.59 6.05
CA LYS A 2 -29.95 -30.10 6.02
C LYS A 2 -29.18 -29.53 4.82
N VAL A 3 -28.41 -30.36 4.13
CA VAL A 3 -27.60 -30.01 2.95
C VAL A 3 -28.46 -29.49 1.79
N TYR A 4 -29.67 -30.03 1.62
CA TYR A 4 -30.55 -29.67 0.51
C TYR A 4 -31.16 -28.26 0.66
N ASP A 5 -31.21 -27.70 1.87
CA ASP A 5 -31.77 -26.37 2.14
C ASP A 5 -30.95 -25.25 1.45
N HIS A 6 -29.68 -25.51 1.14
CA HIS A 6 -28.78 -24.58 0.44
C HIS A 6 -29.05 -24.49 -1.08
N PHE A 7 -29.81 -25.42 -1.63
CA PHE A 7 -30.08 -25.53 -3.07
C PHE A 7 -31.55 -25.29 -3.37
N LEU A 8 -31.85 -24.91 -4.61
CA LEU A 8 -33.22 -24.93 -5.13
C LEU A 8 -33.71 -26.37 -5.31
N GLU A 9 -35.00 -26.52 -5.56
CA GLU A 9 -35.58 -27.83 -5.86
C GLU A 9 -34.84 -28.48 -7.05
N PRO A 10 -34.34 -29.72 -6.90
CA PRO A 10 -33.49 -30.33 -7.91
C PRO A 10 -34.28 -30.68 -9.17
N VAL A 11 -33.66 -30.43 -10.32
CA VAL A 11 -34.20 -30.83 -11.62
C VAL A 11 -33.44 -32.03 -12.16
N THR A 12 -34.10 -32.84 -13.00
CA THR A 12 -33.42 -33.93 -13.71
C THR A 12 -32.93 -33.44 -15.06
N ARG A 13 -31.70 -33.80 -15.43
CA ARG A 13 -31.09 -33.53 -16.72
C ARG A 13 -30.63 -34.83 -17.33
N GLU A 14 -31.06 -35.09 -18.57
CA GLU A 14 -30.60 -36.21 -19.38
C GLU A 14 -29.33 -35.78 -20.12
N GLU A 15 -28.26 -36.56 -19.97
CA GLU A 15 -27.02 -36.37 -20.73
C GLU A 15 -27.12 -37.03 -22.12
N PRO A 16 -26.27 -36.65 -23.09
CA PRO A 16 -26.34 -37.16 -24.46
C PRO A 16 -26.18 -38.68 -24.60
N ASP A 17 -25.67 -39.34 -23.56
CA ASP A 17 -25.49 -40.79 -23.46
C ASP A 17 -26.72 -41.53 -22.88
N GLY A 18 -27.82 -40.81 -22.59
CA GLY A 18 -29.03 -41.33 -21.96
C GLY A 18 -28.95 -41.44 -20.43
N THR A 19 -27.85 -40.99 -19.81
CA THR A 19 -27.69 -41.00 -18.35
C THR A 19 -28.47 -39.85 -17.71
N ILE A 20 -29.34 -40.16 -16.74
CA ILE A 20 -30.09 -39.14 -15.99
C ILE A 20 -29.31 -38.72 -14.73
N ARG A 21 -29.08 -37.42 -14.57
CA ARG A 21 -28.47 -36.81 -13.39
C ARG A 21 -29.42 -35.84 -12.69
N TYR A 22 -29.28 -35.71 -11.37
CA TYR A 22 -29.90 -34.66 -10.58
C TYR A 22 -29.01 -33.40 -10.61
N VAL A 23 -29.62 -32.25 -10.84
CA VAL A 23 -28.95 -30.94 -10.87
C VAL A 23 -29.45 -30.11 -9.69
N PHE A 24 -28.52 -29.70 -8.84
CA PHE A 24 -28.77 -28.87 -7.68
C PHE A 24 -28.21 -27.46 -7.94
N VAL A 25 -29.08 -26.46 -8.00
CA VAL A 25 -28.70 -25.05 -8.22
C VAL A 25 -28.52 -24.37 -6.87
N CYS A 26 -27.40 -23.67 -6.67
CA CYS A 26 -27.14 -22.96 -5.43
C CYS A 26 -28.08 -21.74 -5.27
N ARG A 27 -28.69 -21.57 -4.09
CA ARG A 27 -29.56 -20.40 -3.81
C ARG A 27 -28.79 -19.08 -3.73
N ARG A 28 -27.53 -19.11 -3.29
CA ARG A 28 -26.68 -17.90 -3.14
C ARG A 28 -26.01 -17.48 -4.43
N SER A 29 -25.64 -18.47 -5.25
CA SER A 29 -24.96 -18.27 -6.52
C SER A 29 -25.70 -19.06 -7.61
N PRO A 30 -26.80 -18.51 -8.17
CA PRO A 30 -27.64 -19.22 -9.13
C PRO A 30 -26.91 -19.66 -10.41
N SER A 31 -25.73 -19.10 -10.69
CA SER A 31 -24.86 -19.50 -11.80
C SER A 31 -24.08 -20.80 -11.56
N ILE A 32 -24.15 -21.37 -10.35
CA ILE A 32 -23.41 -22.60 -9.99
C ILE A 32 -24.38 -23.77 -9.88
N GLU A 33 -24.14 -24.78 -10.71
CA GLU A 33 -24.85 -26.05 -10.70
C GLU A 33 -23.95 -27.16 -10.14
N VAL A 34 -24.49 -27.98 -9.24
CA VAL A 34 -23.83 -29.19 -8.74
C VAL A 34 -24.63 -30.40 -9.19
N THR A 35 -24.00 -31.31 -9.94
CA THR A 35 -24.67 -32.50 -10.48
C THR A 35 -24.37 -33.75 -9.64
N ARG A 36 -25.33 -34.67 -9.59
CA ARG A 36 -25.21 -35.98 -8.92
C ARG A 36 -25.87 -37.08 -9.75
N ALA A 37 -25.25 -38.27 -9.81
CA ALA A 37 -25.84 -39.43 -10.46
C ALA A 37 -27.12 -39.90 -9.73
N ARG A 38 -28.05 -40.54 -10.45
CA ARG A 38 -29.33 -41.01 -9.86
C ARG A 38 -29.15 -42.06 -8.75
N HIS A 39 -28.14 -42.93 -8.89
CA HIS A 39 -27.84 -44.00 -7.95
C HIS A 39 -26.90 -43.57 -6.82
N ASP A 40 -26.42 -42.33 -6.82
CA ASP A 40 -25.56 -41.80 -5.77
C ASP A 40 -26.41 -41.11 -4.70
N GLU A 41 -26.44 -41.71 -3.51
CA GLU A 41 -27.15 -41.19 -2.34
C GLU A 41 -26.26 -40.30 -1.45
N SER A 42 -24.97 -40.16 -1.79
CA SER A 42 -24.03 -39.33 -1.06
C SER A 42 -24.37 -37.85 -1.18
N THR A 43 -24.06 -37.09 -0.13
CA THR A 43 -24.16 -35.62 -0.11
C THR A 43 -22.79 -34.96 -0.07
N SER A 44 -21.70 -35.70 -0.30
CA SER A 44 -20.33 -35.19 -0.17
C SER A 44 -19.99 -34.09 -1.19
N ASN A 45 -20.47 -34.19 -2.42
CA ASN A 45 -20.30 -33.17 -3.46
C ASN A 45 -21.04 -31.86 -3.07
N LEU A 46 -22.28 -31.98 -2.60
CA LEU A 46 -23.12 -30.87 -2.15
C LEU A 46 -22.50 -30.19 -0.93
N ASN A 47 -22.05 -30.97 0.07
CA ASN A 47 -21.36 -30.45 1.25
C ASN A 47 -20.07 -29.70 0.90
N ARG A 48 -19.28 -30.23 -0.04
CA ARG A 48 -18.07 -29.56 -0.52
C ARG A 48 -18.38 -28.22 -1.17
N HIS A 49 -19.48 -28.13 -1.93
CA HIS A 49 -19.95 -26.85 -2.45
C HIS A 49 -20.34 -25.90 -1.32
N ILE A 50 -21.14 -26.35 -0.35
CA ILE A 50 -21.57 -25.52 0.80
C ILE A 50 -20.36 -24.96 1.55
N GLN A 51 -19.34 -25.78 1.83
CA GLN A 51 -18.12 -25.32 2.51
C GLN A 51 -17.39 -24.20 1.75
N LYS A 52 -17.46 -24.18 0.41
CA LYS A 52 -16.91 -23.11 -0.41
C LYS A 52 -17.84 -21.90 -0.52
N CYS A 53 -19.15 -22.13 -0.64
CA CYS A 53 -20.17 -21.10 -0.80
C CYS A 53 -20.46 -20.35 0.51
N THR A 54 -20.20 -21.00 1.63
CA THR A 54 -20.19 -20.44 2.98
C THR A 54 -18.80 -20.65 3.55
N PRO A 55 -17.82 -19.79 3.24
CA PRO A 55 -16.55 -19.84 3.93
C PRO A 55 -16.84 -19.72 5.43
N SER A 56 -16.37 -20.70 6.21
CA SER A 56 -16.50 -20.64 7.66
C SER A 56 -15.80 -19.38 8.13
N ALA A 57 -16.47 -18.59 8.97
CA ALA A 57 -15.87 -17.48 9.69
C ALA A 57 -14.89 -18.05 10.74
N ASP A 58 -13.81 -18.69 10.29
CA ASP A 58 -12.74 -19.15 11.15
C ASP A 58 -12.09 -17.89 11.76
N PRO A 59 -12.19 -17.70 13.09
CA PRO A 59 -11.60 -16.56 13.76
C PRO A 59 -10.11 -16.41 13.46
N GLU A 60 -9.41 -17.51 13.16
CA GLU A 60 -7.99 -17.48 12.83
C GLU A 60 -7.72 -16.89 11.43
N GLN A 61 -8.57 -17.17 10.44
CA GLN A 61 -8.48 -16.57 9.10
C GLN A 61 -8.85 -15.08 9.13
N ILE A 62 -9.90 -14.71 9.87
CA ILE A 62 -10.26 -13.30 10.10
C ILE A 62 -9.11 -12.58 10.82
N ARG A 63 -8.52 -13.20 11.84
CA ARG A 63 -7.37 -12.64 12.56
C ARG A 63 -6.13 -12.54 11.66
N LYS A 64 -5.89 -13.49 10.75
CA LYS A 64 -4.80 -13.41 9.76
C LYS A 64 -5.01 -12.28 8.75
N MET A 65 -6.24 -12.09 8.26
CA MET A 65 -6.59 -10.93 7.42
C MET A 65 -6.45 -9.62 8.20
N GLN A 66 -6.96 -9.55 9.43
CA GLN A 66 -6.80 -8.38 10.30
C GLN A 66 -5.34 -8.12 10.65
N ASN A 67 -4.51 -9.14 10.86
CA ASN A 67 -3.08 -8.99 11.13
C ASN A 67 -2.30 -8.56 9.89
N TYR A 68 -2.70 -9.02 8.69
CA TYR A 68 -2.16 -8.54 7.43
C TYR A 68 -2.48 -7.06 7.21
N VAL A 69 -3.74 -6.67 7.46
CA VAL A 69 -4.18 -5.26 7.44
C VAL A 69 -3.46 -4.45 8.52
N ARG A 70 -3.23 -5.02 9.71
CA ARG A 70 -2.45 -4.38 10.79
C ARG A 70 -0.95 -4.25 10.49
N GLY A 71 -0.39 -5.10 9.63
CA GLY A 71 1.01 -5.02 9.20
C GLY A 71 1.31 -3.80 8.33
N VAL A 72 0.27 -3.15 7.79
CA VAL A 72 0.34 -1.92 7.00
C VAL A 72 -0.44 -0.80 7.73
N LEU A 73 -0.28 -0.68 9.05
CA LEU A 73 -0.84 0.45 9.76
C LEU A 73 -0.10 1.73 9.37
N TYR A 74 -0.88 2.78 9.16
CA TYR A 74 -0.38 4.13 8.96
C TYR A 74 0.43 4.57 10.17
N ASP A 75 1.67 4.97 9.93
CA ASP A 75 2.49 5.68 10.91
C ASP A 75 2.61 7.14 10.48
N PRO A 76 2.00 8.08 11.24
CA PRO A 76 2.07 9.51 10.95
C PRO A 76 3.52 10.03 10.88
N THR A 77 4.41 9.47 11.69
CA THR A 77 5.82 9.90 11.74
C THR A 77 6.55 9.47 10.47
N ALA A 78 6.41 8.20 10.06
CA ALA A 78 6.97 7.73 8.81
C ALA A 78 6.38 8.44 7.58
N HIS A 79 5.07 8.75 7.58
CA HIS A 79 4.45 9.53 6.52
C HIS A 79 5.08 10.92 6.42
N ARG A 80 5.23 11.62 7.55
CA ARG A 80 5.85 12.94 7.63
C ARG A 80 7.27 12.96 7.08
N VAL A 81 8.12 12.05 7.54
CA VAL A 81 9.52 11.95 7.06
C VAL A 81 9.57 11.67 5.56
N LYS A 82 8.70 10.78 5.05
CA LYS A 82 8.63 10.49 3.60
C LYS A 82 8.25 11.74 2.78
N CYS A 83 7.28 12.53 3.24
CA CYS A 83 6.91 13.78 2.59
C CYS A 83 8.08 14.78 2.57
N VAL A 84 8.78 14.96 3.70
CA VAL A 84 9.94 15.86 3.76
C VAL A 84 11.05 15.41 2.80
N ILE A 85 11.36 14.11 2.76
CA ILE A 85 12.36 13.54 1.83
C ILE A 85 11.91 13.74 0.37
N TRP A 86 10.63 13.51 0.06
CA TRP A 86 10.09 13.72 -1.29
C TRP A 86 10.25 15.18 -1.72
N ILE A 87 9.88 16.12 -0.86
CA ILE A 87 10.02 17.56 -1.08
C ILE A 87 11.50 17.93 -1.31
N ALA A 88 12.40 17.45 -0.46
CA ALA A 88 13.86 17.68 -0.59
C ALA A 88 14.39 17.16 -1.93
N LYS A 89 14.14 15.88 -2.24
CA LYS A 89 14.68 15.21 -3.43
C LYS A 89 14.15 15.80 -4.73
N LYS A 90 12.92 16.32 -4.72
CA LYS A 90 12.26 16.88 -5.90
C LYS A 90 12.33 18.41 -5.95
N ARG A 91 13.03 19.06 -5.01
CA ARG A 91 13.19 20.52 -4.93
C ARG A 91 11.85 21.26 -4.95
N ARG A 92 10.87 20.73 -4.23
CA ARG A 92 9.52 21.28 -4.20
C ARG A 92 9.42 22.38 -3.14
N PRO A 93 8.58 23.41 -3.36
CA PRO A 93 8.29 24.39 -2.32
C PRO A 93 7.56 23.71 -1.16
N TYR A 94 7.78 24.16 0.07
CA TYR A 94 7.19 23.52 1.25
C TYR A 94 5.68 23.62 1.30
N ILE A 95 5.10 24.66 0.70
CA ILE A 95 3.66 24.90 0.67
C ILE A 95 2.88 23.81 -0.09
N ILE A 96 3.54 23.06 -1.00
CA ILE A 96 2.88 22.01 -1.80
C ILE A 96 2.21 20.93 -0.94
N ILE A 97 2.66 20.75 0.30
CA ILE A 97 2.11 19.75 1.20
C ILE A 97 0.71 20.14 1.72
N GLU A 98 0.36 21.43 1.60
CA GLU A 98 -0.92 22.01 2.02
C GLU A 98 -1.88 22.17 0.82
N ASP A 99 -1.54 21.66 -0.37
CA ASP A 99 -2.43 21.69 -1.54
C ASP A 99 -3.64 20.75 -1.29
N ASP A 100 -4.85 21.28 -1.46
CA ASP A 100 -6.10 20.57 -1.14
C ASP A 100 -6.21 19.25 -1.93
N GLU A 101 -5.88 19.24 -3.24
CA GLU A 101 -5.94 18.04 -4.07
C GLU A 101 -4.95 16.96 -3.61
N LEU A 102 -3.80 17.36 -3.05
CA LEU A 102 -2.83 16.42 -2.52
C LEU A 102 -3.32 15.80 -1.21
N CYS A 103 -3.89 16.63 -0.32
CA CYS A 103 -4.54 16.16 0.90
C CYS A 103 -5.71 15.21 0.59
N GLU A 104 -6.53 15.50 -0.41
CA GLU A 104 -7.59 14.60 -0.89
C GLU A 104 -7.04 13.24 -1.34
N ILE A 105 -5.93 13.24 -2.10
CA ILE A 105 -5.27 11.99 -2.51
C ILE A 105 -4.78 11.20 -1.29
N PHE A 106 -4.16 11.86 -0.30
CA PHE A 106 -3.70 11.19 0.92
C PHE A 106 -4.84 10.58 1.73
N HIS A 107 -5.92 11.33 1.95
CA HIS A 107 -7.11 10.82 2.63
C HIS A 107 -7.85 9.73 1.85
N GLY A 108 -7.85 9.82 0.51
CA GLY A 108 -8.40 8.80 -0.37
C GLY A 108 -7.64 7.47 -0.32
N LEU A 109 -6.32 7.53 -0.07
CA LEU A 109 -5.48 6.34 0.13
C LEU A 109 -5.54 5.82 1.56
N ASN A 110 -5.61 6.72 2.55
CA ASN A 110 -5.75 6.37 3.95
C ASN A 110 -6.57 7.42 4.70
N PRO A 111 -7.79 7.10 5.17
CA PRO A 111 -8.63 8.03 5.91
C PRO A 111 -8.03 8.53 7.23
N ASP A 112 -7.12 7.76 7.84
CA ASP A 112 -6.43 8.13 9.08
C ASP A 112 -5.19 9.02 8.83
N CYS A 113 -4.93 9.38 7.56
CA CYS A 113 -3.82 10.25 7.22
C CYS A 113 -3.96 11.61 7.93
N VAL A 114 -2.83 12.17 8.36
CA VAL A 114 -2.79 13.44 9.07
C VAL A 114 -2.13 14.46 8.17
N ASP A 115 -2.80 15.59 7.98
CA ASP A 115 -2.27 16.72 7.23
C ASP A 115 -1.03 17.31 7.89
N ILE A 116 -0.04 17.65 7.07
CA ILE A 116 1.23 18.21 7.51
C ILE A 116 1.28 19.66 7.06
N GLY A 117 1.56 20.59 7.98
CA GLY A 117 1.79 21.98 7.60
C GLY A 117 3.19 22.23 7.02
N ARG A 118 3.32 23.23 6.14
CA ARG A 118 4.58 23.69 5.53
C ARG A 118 5.63 24.08 6.58
N MET A 119 5.18 24.62 7.71
CA MET A 119 6.06 25.00 8.82
C MET A 119 6.65 23.78 9.51
N THR A 120 5.89 22.69 9.61
CA THR A 120 6.36 21.40 10.12
C THR A 120 7.40 20.81 9.17
N VAL A 121 7.11 20.80 7.87
CA VAL A 121 8.08 20.38 6.84
C VAL A 121 9.37 21.18 6.92
N SER A 122 9.27 22.51 7.08
CA SER A 122 10.46 23.37 7.19
C SER A 122 11.32 23.02 8.40
N ARG A 123 10.71 22.74 9.56
CA ARG A 123 11.44 22.36 10.78
C ARG A 123 12.14 21.02 10.62
N ASP A 124 11.41 20.02 10.13
CA ASP A 124 11.94 18.69 9.89
C ASP A 124 13.07 18.71 8.84
N MET A 125 12.95 19.56 7.81
CA MET A 125 14.00 19.74 6.80
C MET A 125 15.29 20.27 7.43
N ILE A 126 15.19 21.24 8.36
CA ILE A 126 16.35 21.78 9.08
C ILE A 126 17.02 20.70 9.91
N GLU A 127 16.24 19.86 10.61
CA GLU A 127 16.76 18.75 11.40
C GLU A 127 17.46 17.69 10.52
N ILE A 128 16.82 17.27 9.43
CA ILE A 128 17.40 16.35 8.47
C ILE A 128 18.69 16.93 7.86
N HIS A 129 18.70 18.23 7.54
CA HIS A 129 19.88 18.90 7.03
C HIS A 129 21.02 18.92 8.06
N ALA A 130 20.72 19.21 9.33
CA ALA A 130 21.71 19.21 10.40
C ALA A 130 22.35 17.83 10.59
N LEU A 131 21.54 16.76 10.60
CA LEU A 131 22.02 15.38 10.67
C LEU A 131 22.85 15.00 9.43
N SER A 132 22.34 15.32 8.25
CA SER A 132 23.01 15.03 6.98
C SER A 132 24.35 15.75 6.86
N LYS A 133 24.43 17.00 7.34
CA LYS A 133 25.67 17.79 7.34
C LYS A 133 26.78 17.14 8.14
N VAL A 134 26.47 16.59 9.33
CA VAL A 134 27.45 15.87 10.15
C VAL A 134 27.98 14.64 9.40
N HIS A 135 27.08 13.85 8.80
CA HIS A 135 27.46 12.65 8.07
C HIS A 135 28.29 12.96 6.81
N ILE A 136 27.90 13.99 6.04
CA ILE A 136 28.65 14.44 4.86
C ILE A 136 30.04 14.96 5.27
N ALA A 137 30.14 15.72 6.36
CA ALA A 137 31.43 16.21 6.85
C ALA A 137 32.38 15.06 7.22
N GLN A 138 31.87 14.04 7.92
CA GLN A 138 32.64 12.83 8.24
C GLN A 138 33.10 12.09 6.97
N MET A 139 32.20 11.91 6.00
CA MET A 139 32.51 11.28 4.72
C MET A 139 33.63 12.03 3.97
N LEU A 140 33.55 13.36 3.90
CA LEU A 140 34.58 14.18 3.24
C LEU A 140 35.93 14.12 3.96
N GLN A 141 35.95 14.08 5.30
CA GLN A 141 37.18 13.94 6.09
C GLN A 141 37.86 12.59 5.86
N VAL A 142 37.09 11.50 5.80
CA VAL A 142 37.59 10.15 5.52
C VAL A 142 38.15 10.08 4.09
N SER A 143 37.44 10.61 3.10
CA SER A 143 37.92 10.67 1.71
C SER A 143 39.25 11.42 1.61
N ALA A 144 39.38 12.57 2.27
CA ALA A 144 40.63 13.33 2.29
C ALA A 144 41.79 12.54 2.93
N ALA A 145 41.53 11.78 3.99
CA ALA A 145 42.53 10.91 4.63
C ALA A 145 43.04 9.79 3.72
N HIS A 146 42.22 9.31 2.77
CA HIS A 146 42.55 8.23 1.83
C HIS A 146 43.08 8.72 0.47
N ARG A 147 43.67 9.93 0.41
CA ARG A 147 44.22 10.56 -0.81
C ARG A 147 43.18 10.96 -1.87
N CYS A 148 41.88 11.03 -1.55
CA CYS A 148 40.94 11.74 -2.42
C CYS A 148 41.20 13.25 -2.31
N LYS A 149 41.19 13.95 -3.45
CA LYS A 149 41.36 15.41 -3.49
C LYS A 149 39.99 16.08 -3.45
N LEU A 150 39.82 17.04 -2.54
CA LEU A 150 38.64 17.89 -2.49
C LEU A 150 38.91 19.15 -3.32
N HIS A 151 38.09 19.40 -4.33
CA HIS A 151 38.13 20.62 -5.14
C HIS A 151 36.99 21.55 -4.70
N ILE A 152 37.33 22.77 -4.32
CA ILE A 152 36.35 23.79 -3.94
C ILE A 152 36.16 24.75 -5.11
N ALA A 153 34.93 24.89 -5.58
CA ALA A 153 34.55 25.91 -6.54
C ALA A 153 33.70 26.97 -5.82
N ALA A 154 34.00 28.24 -6.07
CA ALA A 154 33.24 29.37 -5.55
C ALA A 154 32.72 30.18 -6.74
N ASP A 155 31.42 30.47 -6.72
CA ASP A 155 30.75 31.26 -7.74
C ASP A 155 30.07 32.46 -7.05
N GLY A 156 30.45 33.66 -7.46
CA GLY A 156 29.94 34.91 -6.89
C GLY A 156 29.14 35.69 -7.93
N TRP A 157 27.91 36.05 -7.60
CA TRP A 157 27.05 36.83 -8.49
C TRP A 157 26.22 37.86 -7.72
N THR A 158 25.78 38.91 -8.39
CA THR A 158 24.82 39.88 -7.86
C THR A 158 23.47 39.66 -8.54
N SER A 159 22.43 39.45 -7.74
CA SER A 159 21.06 39.34 -8.25
C SER A 159 20.55 40.67 -8.81
N PRO A 160 19.51 40.66 -9.67
CA PRO A 160 18.87 41.88 -10.15
C PRO A 160 18.34 42.80 -9.03
N ASN A 161 18.07 42.24 -7.85
CA ASN A 161 17.65 42.97 -6.65
C ASN A 161 18.83 43.61 -5.89
N VAL A 162 20.02 43.68 -6.48
CA VAL A 162 21.25 44.26 -5.88
C VAL A 162 21.71 43.52 -4.63
N ILE A 163 21.35 42.23 -4.50
CA ILE A 163 21.83 41.35 -3.43
C ILE A 163 22.98 40.50 -3.98
N SER A 164 24.13 40.54 -3.32
CA SER A 164 25.31 39.74 -3.66
C SER A 164 25.24 38.36 -3.00
N PHE A 165 25.57 37.32 -3.76
CA PHE A 165 25.59 35.93 -3.34
C PHE A 165 26.95 35.30 -3.63
N ILE A 166 27.31 34.31 -2.81
CA ILE A 166 28.43 33.41 -3.08
C ILE A 166 27.94 31.96 -2.89
N GLY A 167 27.99 31.18 -3.96
CA GLY A 167 27.82 29.74 -3.93
C GLY A 167 29.17 29.07 -3.74
N VAL A 168 29.25 28.12 -2.80
CA VAL A 168 30.45 27.30 -2.60
C VAL A 168 30.06 25.84 -2.79
N THR A 169 30.77 25.14 -3.68
CA THR A 169 30.57 23.71 -3.94
C THR A 169 31.87 22.95 -3.71
N VAL A 170 31.75 21.73 -3.17
CA VAL A 170 32.87 20.80 -2.97
C VAL A 170 32.68 19.61 -3.88
N HIS A 171 33.70 19.32 -4.69
CA HIS A 171 33.78 18.17 -5.58
C HIS A 171 34.84 17.20 -5.03
N PHE A 172 34.54 15.89 -5.03
CA PHE A 172 35.34 14.87 -4.37
C PHE A 172 35.22 13.53 -5.08
#